data_AF-A0A522B3Q0-F1
#
_entry.id   AF-A0A522B3Q0-F1
#
_cell.length_a   1.000
_cell.length_b   1.000
_cell.length_c   1.000
_cell.angle_alpha   90.00
_cell.angle_beta   90.00
_cell.angle_gamma   90.00
#
_symmetry.space_group_name_H-M   'P 1'
#
loop_
_entity.id
_entity.type
_entity.pdbx_description
1 polymer ?
#
loop_
_entity_poly.entity_id
_entity_poly.type
_entity_poly.pdbx_seq_one_letter_code
_entity_poly.pdbx_strand_id
1 'polypeptide(L)'
;MDKPRQLSSLAVAAFLVVLTACPSMLPAPSYRTLAKRADSLGVACNQAAARFAAAPSGETRQELQGRLTELNEALIETSGYEQEARRANSTDLIDANRAFLETGRAWANCSLQYNAVLVVTGERDAARHNYEGLLARLAGPQFVAERRRIQAAMNELGPVPVLPP
;
A
#
# COMPACT_ATOMS: atom_id res chain seq x y z
N MET A 1 0.60 -16.56 -70.06
CA MET A 1 1.93 -17.12 -69.74
C MET A 1 2.88 -15.95 -69.94
N ASP A 2 3.51 -15.34 -68.94
CA ASP A 2 4.28 -15.94 -67.84
C ASP A 2 4.29 -15.10 -66.54
N LYS A 3 4.42 -15.83 -65.43
CA LYS A 3 5.06 -15.46 -64.15
C LYS A 3 6.22 -16.49 -63.99
N PRO A 4 7.21 -16.40 -63.08
CA PRO A 4 7.57 -15.36 -62.09
C PRO A 4 9.11 -15.13 -61.93
N ARG A 5 9.52 -14.19 -61.05
CA ARG A 5 10.59 -14.30 -60.02
C ARG A 5 10.83 -12.89 -59.43
N GLN A 6 10.33 -12.57 -58.24
CA GLN A 6 10.91 -12.79 -56.90
C GLN A 6 12.37 -12.32 -56.70
N LEU A 7 12.50 -11.57 -55.60
CA LEU A 7 13.69 -11.20 -54.81
C LEU A 7 14.42 -9.92 -55.22
N SER A 8 14.14 -8.84 -54.49
CA SER A 8 15.16 -8.08 -53.75
C SER A 8 14.52 -7.03 -52.83
N SER A 9 14.81 -7.16 -51.53
CA SER A 9 15.05 -6.05 -50.60
C SER A 9 13.83 -5.23 -50.14
N LEU A 10 13.21 -5.53 -48.99
CA LEU A 10 13.66 -5.09 -47.65
C LEU A 10 14.13 -3.62 -47.60
N ALA A 11 13.25 -2.68 -47.95
CA ALA A 11 13.25 -1.27 -47.55
C ALA A 11 12.06 -0.66 -48.30
N VAL A 12 10.93 -0.32 -47.71
CA VAL A 12 10.73 0.82 -46.81
C VAL A 12 9.40 0.55 -46.10
N ALA A 13 9.44 -0.25 -45.03
CA ALA A 13 8.36 -0.35 -44.06
C ALA A 13 8.83 0.35 -42.78
N ALA A 14 9.04 1.66 -42.89
CA ALA A 14 9.35 2.54 -41.75
C ALA A 14 8.43 3.77 -41.79
N PHE A 15 7.20 3.56 -42.26
CA PHE A 15 6.07 4.43 -41.95
C PHE A 15 5.43 3.88 -40.68
N LEU A 16 5.31 4.71 -39.63
CA LEU A 16 4.58 4.46 -38.36
C LEU A 16 5.30 3.73 -37.20
N VAL A 17 6.45 4.23 -36.72
CA VAL A 17 6.86 3.94 -35.32
C VAL A 17 7.53 5.15 -34.66
N VAL A 18 6.89 6.32 -34.64
CA VAL A 18 7.18 7.37 -33.62
C VAL A 18 5.92 8.21 -33.40
N LEU A 19 4.85 7.60 -32.89
CA LEU A 19 3.85 8.32 -32.12
C LEU A 19 4.07 7.96 -30.66
N THR A 20 4.87 8.79 -30.00
CA THR A 20 4.57 9.31 -28.66
C THR A 20 3.74 8.37 -27.76
N ALA A 21 4.33 7.26 -27.35
CA ALA A 21 3.89 6.59 -26.12
C ALA A 21 4.39 7.45 -24.95
N CYS A 22 3.71 8.57 -24.71
CA CYS A 22 3.70 9.16 -23.38
C CYS A 22 3.15 8.07 -22.43
N PRO A 23 3.90 7.64 -21.40
CA PRO A 23 3.41 6.66 -20.42
C PRO A 23 2.21 7.16 -19.60
N SER A 24 1.73 8.38 -19.84
CA SER A 24 0.71 9.10 -19.06
C SER A 24 -0.73 8.91 -19.57
N MET A 25 -1.00 7.96 -20.47
CA MET A 25 -2.36 7.66 -20.96
C MET A 25 -2.98 6.38 -20.40
N LEU A 26 -2.60 5.94 -19.20
CA LEU A 26 -3.52 5.12 -18.43
C LEU A 26 -4.55 6.07 -17.78
N PRO A 27 -5.86 5.89 -18.02
CA PRO A 27 -6.86 6.68 -17.31
C PRO A 27 -6.66 6.43 -15.81
N ALA A 28 -6.52 7.52 -15.04
CA ALA A 28 -6.45 7.42 -13.58
C ALA A 28 -7.61 6.55 -13.08
N PRO A 29 -7.36 5.52 -12.26
CA PRO A 29 -8.42 4.68 -11.72
C PRO A 29 -9.48 5.55 -11.05
N SER A 30 -10.76 5.25 -11.31
CA SER A 30 -11.84 5.97 -10.65
C SER A 30 -11.71 5.86 -9.13
N TYR A 31 -12.09 6.91 -8.39
CA TYR A 31 -12.04 6.92 -6.92
C TYR A 31 -12.76 5.72 -6.29
N ARG A 32 -13.85 5.25 -6.92
CA ARG A 32 -14.58 4.03 -6.54
C ARG A 32 -13.75 2.75 -6.71
N THR A 33 -12.91 2.69 -7.75
CA THR A 33 -11.98 1.56 -7.96
C THR A 33 -10.93 1.52 -6.86
N LEU A 34 -10.40 2.68 -6.46
CA LEU A 34 -9.43 2.78 -5.37
C LEU A 34 -10.01 2.31 -4.03
N ALA A 35 -11.24 2.72 -3.70
CA ALA A 35 -11.92 2.27 -2.49
C ALA A 35 -12.12 0.74 -2.46
N LYS A 36 -12.58 0.14 -3.57
CA LYS A 36 -12.71 -1.33 -3.67
C LYS A 36 -11.39 -2.06 -3.54
N ARG A 37 -10.32 -1.51 -4.11
CA ARG A 37 -8.97 -2.06 -3.98
C ARG A 37 -8.49 -2.01 -2.54
N ALA A 38 -8.71 -0.89 -1.84
CA ALA A 38 -8.36 -0.72 -0.43
C ALA A 38 -9.02 -1.79 0.46
N ASP A 39 -10.32 -2.02 0.27
CA ASP A 39 -11.07 -3.04 1.00
C ASP A 39 -10.51 -4.44 0.73
N SER A 40 -10.32 -4.80 -0.55
CA SER A 40 -9.74 -6.10 -0.94
C SER A 40 -8.34 -6.32 -0.36
N LEU A 41 -7.48 -5.31 -0.38
CA LEU A 41 -6.14 -5.39 0.20
C LEU A 41 -6.20 -5.53 1.73
N GLY A 42 -7.13 -4.82 2.39
CA GLY A 42 -7.35 -4.93 3.83
C GLY A 42 -7.79 -6.33 4.25
N VAL A 43 -8.74 -6.94 3.52
CA VAL A 43 -9.18 -8.31 3.75
C VAL A 43 -8.02 -9.30 3.57
N ALA A 44 -7.27 -9.19 2.47
CA ALA A 44 -6.12 -10.06 2.21
C ALA A 44 -5.04 -9.93 3.31
N CYS A 45 -4.76 -8.71 3.76
CA CYS A 45 -3.79 -8.48 4.82
C CYS A 45 -4.25 -9.06 6.16
N ASN A 46 -5.52 -8.88 6.53
CA ASN A 46 -6.07 -9.47 7.75
C ASN A 46 -6.04 -11.01 7.72
N GLN A 47 -6.29 -11.61 6.55
CA GLN A 47 -6.15 -13.07 6.38
C GLN A 47 -4.70 -13.53 6.56
N ALA A 48 -3.74 -12.83 5.95
CA ALA A 48 -2.31 -13.12 6.13
C ALA A 48 -1.88 -12.91 7.60
N ALA A 49 -2.41 -11.88 8.27
CA ALA A 49 -2.15 -11.62 9.68
C ALA A 49 -2.67 -12.74 10.58
N ALA A 50 -3.89 -13.23 10.32
CA ALA A 50 -4.45 -14.38 11.03
C ALA A 50 -3.60 -15.65 10.83
N ARG A 51 -3.10 -15.91 9.61
CA ARG A 51 -2.20 -17.04 9.33
C ARG A 51 -0.87 -16.91 10.08
N PHE A 52 -0.26 -15.72 10.05
CA PHE A 52 0.98 -15.46 10.78
C PHE A 52 0.79 -15.62 12.29
N ALA A 53 -0.33 -15.14 12.84
CA ALA A 53 -0.66 -15.31 14.25
C ALA A 53 -0.87 -16.78 14.65
N ALA A 54 -1.51 -17.56 13.78
CA ALA A 54 -1.78 -18.98 14.03
C ALA A 54 -0.51 -19.85 13.91
N ALA A 55 0.39 -19.52 12.99
CA ALA A 55 1.63 -20.25 12.75
C ALA A 55 2.77 -19.30 12.34
N PRO A 56 3.47 -18.69 13.32
CA PRO A 56 4.60 -17.79 13.03
C PRO A 56 5.75 -18.54 12.35
N SER A 57 5.99 -18.21 11.09
CA SER A 57 7.11 -18.75 10.30
C SER A 57 7.70 -17.65 9.40
N GLY A 58 8.85 -17.93 8.77
CA GLY A 58 9.43 -17.01 7.78
C GLY A 58 8.51 -16.78 6.59
N GLU A 59 7.81 -17.83 6.13
CA GLU A 59 6.89 -17.76 5.00
C GLU A 59 5.64 -16.92 5.32
N THR A 60 4.96 -17.19 6.44
CA THR A 60 3.76 -16.43 6.84
C THR A 60 4.10 -14.98 7.19
N ARG A 61 5.31 -14.74 7.72
CA ARG A 61 5.84 -13.38 7.90
C ARG A 61 6.05 -12.67 6.57
N GLN A 62 6.69 -13.32 5.60
CA GLN A 62 6.96 -12.72 4.29
C GLN A 62 5.66 -12.42 3.54
N GLU A 63 4.67 -13.32 3.58
CA GLU A 63 3.34 -13.07 3.00
C GLU A 63 2.72 -11.80 3.62
N LEU A 64 2.68 -11.72 4.94
CA LEU A 64 2.10 -10.59 5.66
C LEU A 64 2.85 -9.27 5.37
N GLN A 65 4.17 -9.29 5.35
CA GLN A 65 4.98 -8.13 5.00
C GLN A 65 4.74 -7.67 3.55
N GLY A 66 4.53 -8.61 2.63
CA GLY A 66 4.10 -8.29 1.26
C GLY A 66 2.75 -7.57 1.25
N ARG A 67 1.75 -8.07 1.99
CA ARG A 67 0.43 -7.42 2.10
C ARG A 67 0.48 -6.04 2.74
N LEU A 68 1.32 -5.87 3.76
CA LEU A 68 1.56 -4.57 4.39
C LEU A 68 2.22 -3.59 3.43
N THR A 69 3.09 -4.07 2.54
CA THR A 69 3.72 -3.27 1.49
C THR A 69 2.69 -2.83 0.44
N GLU A 70 1.85 -3.74 -0.04
CA GLU A 70 0.76 -3.43 -0.97
C GLU A 70 -0.22 -2.39 -0.40
N LEU A 71 -0.59 -2.52 0.88
CA LEU A 71 -1.44 -1.54 1.57
C LEU A 71 -0.75 -0.18 1.72
N ASN A 72 0.55 -0.16 1.99
CA ASN A 72 1.33 1.06 2.12
C ASN A 72 1.45 1.81 0.79
N GLU A 73 1.62 1.09 -0.32
CA GLU A 73 1.61 1.65 -1.68
C GLU A 73 0.24 2.23 -2.01
N ALA A 74 -0.85 1.49 -1.73
CA ALA A 74 -2.21 1.98 -1.90
C ALA A 74 -2.50 3.22 -1.04
N LEU A 75 -1.91 3.31 0.15
CA LEU A 75 -2.05 4.48 1.03
C LEU A 75 -1.40 5.73 0.43
N ILE A 76 -0.21 5.58 -0.15
CA ILE A 76 0.49 6.66 -0.85
C ILE A 76 -0.35 7.12 -2.05
N GLU A 77 -0.84 6.17 -2.84
CA GLU A 77 -1.67 6.42 -4.02
C GLU A 77 -2.94 7.19 -3.64
N THR A 78 -3.74 6.66 -2.71
CA THR A 78 -4.99 7.29 -2.28
C THR A 78 -4.78 8.64 -1.59
N SER A 79 -3.67 8.83 -0.86
CA SER A 79 -3.29 10.13 -0.33
C SER A 79 -3.00 11.15 -1.44
N GLY A 80 -2.33 10.74 -2.52
CA GLY A 80 -2.03 11.62 -3.65
C GLY A 80 -3.30 12.08 -4.36
N TYR A 81 -4.20 11.13 -4.63
CA TYR A 81 -5.50 11.41 -5.24
C TYR A 81 -6.38 12.32 -4.37
N GLU A 82 -6.39 12.10 -3.06
CA GLU A 82 -7.14 12.95 -2.12
C GLU A 82 -6.63 14.40 -2.12
N GLN A 83 -5.31 14.58 -2.11
CA GLN A 83 -4.70 15.90 -2.16
C GLN A 83 -4.98 16.61 -3.50
N GLU A 84 -4.94 15.89 -4.61
CA GLU A 84 -5.27 16.43 -5.93
C GLU A 84 -6.74 16.84 -6.01
N ALA A 85 -7.66 15.98 -5.54
CA ALA A 85 -9.08 16.29 -5.48
C ALA A 85 -9.37 17.53 -4.61
N ARG A 86 -8.65 17.72 -3.50
CA ARG A 86 -8.73 18.94 -2.68
C ARG A 86 -8.24 20.18 -3.44
N ARG A 87 -7.08 20.10 -4.08
CA ARG A 87 -6.50 21.23 -4.83
C ARG A 87 -7.38 21.66 -5.99
N ALA A 88 -8.03 20.71 -6.65
CA ALA A 88 -8.92 20.95 -7.79
C ALA A 88 -10.37 21.29 -7.40
N ASN A 89 -10.72 21.25 -6.10
CA ASN A 89 -12.10 21.34 -5.62
C ASN A 89 -13.05 20.37 -6.37
N SER A 90 -12.58 19.13 -6.55
CA SER A 90 -13.26 18.11 -7.37
C SER A 90 -14.56 17.61 -6.73
N THR A 91 -15.55 17.25 -7.56
CA THR A 91 -16.77 16.56 -7.11
C THR A 91 -16.48 15.20 -6.47
N ASP A 92 -15.31 14.62 -6.76
CA ASP A 92 -14.92 13.29 -6.30
C ASP A 92 -14.16 13.30 -4.98
N LEU A 93 -13.97 14.48 -4.36
CA LEU A 93 -13.23 14.63 -3.10
C LEU A 93 -13.77 13.71 -1.98
N ILE A 94 -15.08 13.49 -1.93
CA ILE A 94 -15.68 12.60 -0.94
C ILE A 94 -15.20 11.16 -1.11
N ASP A 95 -15.19 10.66 -2.35
CA ASP A 95 -14.75 9.30 -2.67
C ASP A 95 -13.23 9.15 -2.50
N ALA A 96 -12.46 10.18 -2.88
CA ALA A 96 -11.01 10.24 -2.65
C ALA A 96 -10.66 10.15 -1.17
N ASN A 97 -11.31 10.98 -0.36
CA ASN A 97 -11.14 11.00 1.09
C ASN A 97 -11.57 9.66 1.70
N ARG A 98 -12.66 9.06 1.23
CA ARG A 98 -13.10 7.74 1.68
C ARG A 98 -12.07 6.66 1.39
N ALA A 99 -11.57 6.58 0.15
CA ALA A 99 -10.56 5.59 -0.23
C ALA A 99 -9.28 5.74 0.62
N PHE A 100 -8.84 6.98 0.84
CA PHE A 100 -7.66 7.24 1.68
C PHE A 100 -7.88 6.80 3.14
N LEU A 101 -9.03 7.13 3.71
CA LEU A 101 -9.40 6.73 5.07
C LEU A 101 -9.48 5.22 5.24
N GLU A 102 -10.17 4.54 4.33
CA GLU A 102 -10.33 3.08 4.38
C GLU A 102 -8.98 2.37 4.23
N THR A 103 -8.11 2.85 3.34
CA THR A 103 -6.76 2.30 3.16
C THR A 103 -5.91 2.49 4.42
N GLY A 104 -5.92 3.69 5.02
CA GLY A 104 -5.17 3.95 6.24
C GLY A 104 -5.64 3.13 7.43
N ARG A 105 -6.96 2.90 7.55
CA ARG A 105 -7.55 2.02 8.56
C ARG A 105 -7.14 0.56 8.36
N ALA A 106 -7.18 0.07 7.13
CA ALA A 106 -6.77 -1.29 6.79
C ALA A 106 -5.29 -1.53 7.13
N TRP A 107 -4.43 -0.59 6.74
CA TRP A 107 -3.00 -0.66 7.02
C TRP A 107 -2.69 -0.60 8.52
N ALA A 108 -3.34 0.30 9.27
CA ALA A 108 -3.21 0.36 10.73
C ALA A 108 -3.64 -0.95 11.40
N ASN A 109 -4.80 -1.49 11.01
CA ASN A 109 -5.36 -2.69 11.61
C ASN A 109 -4.49 -3.93 11.37
N CYS A 110 -4.04 -4.12 10.13
CA CYS A 110 -3.17 -5.24 9.79
C CYS A 110 -1.81 -5.12 10.49
N SER A 111 -1.25 -3.91 10.56
CA SER A 111 0.02 -3.67 11.23
C SER A 111 -0.06 -3.89 12.74
N LEU A 112 -1.16 -3.52 13.39
CA LEU A 112 -1.37 -3.83 14.82
C LEU A 112 -1.36 -5.34 15.08
N GLN A 113 -2.01 -6.14 14.23
CA GLN A 113 -1.99 -7.60 14.34
C GLN A 113 -0.58 -8.17 14.13
N TYR A 114 0.13 -7.70 13.10
CA TYR A 114 1.51 -8.13 12.84
C TYR A 114 2.40 -7.86 14.06
N ASN A 115 2.37 -6.65 14.59
CA ASN A 115 3.22 -6.25 15.70
C ASN A 115 2.81 -6.91 17.02
N ALA A 116 1.53 -7.22 17.23
CA ALA A 116 1.11 -8.02 18.38
C ALA A 116 1.78 -9.41 18.38
N VAL A 117 1.91 -10.04 17.20
CA VAL A 117 2.63 -11.32 17.07
C VAL A 117 4.13 -11.12 17.34
N LEU A 118 4.75 -10.07 16.80
CA LEU A 118 6.16 -9.76 17.10
C LEU A 118 6.41 -9.59 18.60
N VAL A 119 5.50 -8.93 19.31
CA VAL A 119 5.64 -8.72 20.76
C VAL A 119 5.62 -10.04 21.52
N VAL A 120 4.70 -10.96 21.18
CA VAL A 120 4.62 -12.27 21.86
C VAL A 120 5.76 -13.21 21.47
N THR A 121 6.39 -13.02 20.29
CA THR A 121 7.60 -13.76 19.88
C THR A 121 8.90 -13.12 20.37
N GLY A 122 8.83 -12.04 21.16
CA GLY A 122 9.98 -11.38 21.78
C GLY A 122 10.65 -10.29 20.93
N GLU A 123 10.12 -9.97 19.75
CA GLU A 123 10.63 -8.96 18.82
C GLU A 123 10.09 -7.55 19.13
N ARG A 124 10.20 -7.13 20.40
CA ARG A 124 9.62 -5.87 20.89
C ARG A 124 10.23 -4.63 20.23
N ASP A 125 11.52 -4.64 19.93
CA ASP A 125 12.20 -3.50 19.30
C ASP A 125 11.75 -3.32 17.84
N ALA A 126 11.56 -4.42 17.11
CA ALA A 126 10.97 -4.38 15.78
C ALA A 126 9.52 -3.86 15.84
N ALA A 127 8.73 -4.33 16.81
CA ALA A 127 7.37 -3.83 17.01
C ALA A 127 7.34 -2.32 17.30
N ARG A 128 8.26 -1.82 18.15
CA ARG A 128 8.40 -0.38 18.44
C ARG A 128 8.72 0.41 17.18
N HIS A 129 9.74 0.00 16.43
CA HIS A 129 10.13 0.66 15.19
C HIS A 129 8.97 0.75 14.19
N ASN A 130 8.21 -0.35 14.06
CA ASN A 130 7.04 -0.38 13.19
C ASN A 130 5.93 0.58 13.68
N TYR A 131 5.66 0.66 14.99
CA TYR A 131 4.69 1.61 15.55
C TYR A 131 5.09 3.07 15.32
N GLU A 132 6.37 3.41 15.46
CA GLU A 132 6.90 4.74 15.13
C GLU A 132 6.66 5.09 13.65
N GLY A 133 6.97 4.14 12.75
CA GLY A 133 6.70 4.29 11.31
C GLY A 133 5.22 4.47 10.99
N LEU A 134 4.33 3.72 11.67
CA LEU A 134 2.88 3.85 11.51
C LEU A 134 2.36 5.21 11.96
N LEU A 135 2.83 5.70 13.12
CA LEU A 135 2.46 7.02 13.64
C LEU A 135 2.92 8.15 12.71
N ALA A 136 4.11 8.04 12.14
CA ALA A 136 4.62 9.00 11.17
C ALA A 136 3.80 8.99 9.88
N ARG A 137 3.45 7.81 9.37
CA ARG A 137 2.71 7.69 8.11
C ARG A 137 1.24 8.08 8.24
N LEU A 138 0.61 7.82 9.39
CA LEU A 138 -0.78 8.17 9.66
C LEU A 138 -0.91 9.52 10.38
N ALA A 139 0.03 10.45 10.19
CA ALA A 139 0.07 11.72 10.92
C ALA A 139 -1.14 12.65 10.68
N GLY A 140 -1.88 12.46 9.58
CA GLY A 140 -3.03 13.28 9.22
C GLY A 140 -4.13 13.34 10.29
N PRO A 141 -4.84 14.48 10.43
CA PRO A 141 -5.88 14.67 11.45
C PRO A 141 -7.05 13.68 11.34
N GLN A 142 -7.22 13.05 10.18
CA GLN A 142 -8.29 12.11 9.91
C GLN A 142 -8.03 10.69 10.46
N PHE A 143 -6.81 10.41 10.95
CA PHE A 143 -6.40 9.11 11.51
C PHE A 143 -6.22 9.14 13.05
N VAL A 144 -6.86 10.07 13.76
CA VAL A 144 -6.71 10.21 15.22
C VAL A 144 -7.04 8.92 15.97
N ALA A 145 -8.08 8.19 15.55
CA ALA A 145 -8.48 6.94 16.20
C ALA A 145 -7.40 5.84 16.03
N GLU A 146 -6.86 5.70 14.82
CA GLU A 146 -5.79 4.75 14.50
C GLU A 146 -4.53 5.09 15.29
N ARG A 147 -4.11 6.37 15.28
CA ARG A 147 -2.94 6.83 16.03
C ARG A 147 -3.06 6.58 17.53
N ARG A 148 -4.24 6.79 18.12
CA ARG A 148 -4.47 6.48 19.54
C ARG A 148 -4.29 5.00 19.84
N ARG A 149 -4.82 4.11 18.98
CA ARG A 149 -4.64 2.66 19.13
C ARG A 149 -3.16 2.25 19.00
N ILE A 150 -2.44 2.80 18.02
CA ILE A 150 -1.01 2.55 17.82
C ILE A 150 -0.19 3.06 19.01
N GLN A 151 -0.48 4.26 19.50
CA GLN A 151 0.19 4.83 20.67
C GLN A 151 -0.06 3.99 21.93
N ALA A 152 -1.28 3.51 22.13
CA ALA A 152 -1.60 2.62 23.25
C ALA A 152 -0.78 1.32 23.18
N ALA A 153 -0.75 0.65 22.01
CA ALA A 153 0.05 -0.54 21.80
C ALA A 153 1.56 -0.29 21.98
N MET A 154 2.06 0.87 21.56
CA MET A 154 3.45 1.27 21.77
C MET A 154 3.78 1.52 23.25
N ASN A 155 2.85 2.08 24.02
CA ASN A 155 3.02 2.30 25.46
C ASN A 155 3.07 0.97 26.23
N GLU A 156 2.32 -0.05 25.80
CA GLU A 156 2.36 -1.41 26.36
C GLU A 156 3.73 -2.09 26.17
N LEU A 157 4.57 -1.59 25.25
CA LEU A 157 5.93 -2.08 25.08
C LEU A 157 6.85 -1.73 26.26
N GLY A 158 6.48 -0.76 27.11
CA GLY A 158 7.32 -0.25 28.19
C GLY A 158 8.44 0.66 27.67
N PRO A 159 9.36 1.14 28.55
CA PRO A 159 10.52 1.92 28.13
C PRO A 159 11.52 1.07 27.36
N VAL A 160 12.34 1.71 26.52
CA VAL A 160 13.53 1.06 25.92
C VAL A 160 14.46 0.66 27.08
N PRO A 161 14.94 -0.59 27.15
CA PRO A 161 15.89 -0.99 28.18
C PRO A 161 17.14 -0.12 28.08
N VAL A 162 17.43 0.67 29.12
CA VAL A 162 18.72 1.35 29.24
C VAL A 162 19.73 0.30 29.68
N LEU A 163 20.56 -0.17 28.74
CA LEU A 163 21.70 -1.01 29.11
C LEU A 163 22.69 -0.14 29.92
N PRO A 164 23.16 -0.61 31.08
CA PRO A 164 24.24 0.08 31.78
C PRO A 164 25.50 0.14 30.89
N PRO A 165 26.34 1.18 31.07
CA PRO A 165 27.55 1.39 30.27
C PRO A 165 28.55 0.24 30.35
#